data_AF-A0AAW8KQN4-F1
#
_entry.id   AF-A0AAW8KQN4-F1
#
_cell.length_a   1.000
_cell.length_b   1.000
_cell.length_c   1.000
_cell.angle_alpha   90.00
_cell.angle_beta   90.00
_cell.angle_gamma   90.00
#
_symmetry.space_group_name_H-M   'P 1'
#
loop_
_entity.id
_entity.type
_entity.pdbx_description
1 polymer ?
#
loop_
_entity_poly.entity_id
_entity_poly.type
_entity_poly.pdbx_seq_one_letter_code
_entity_poly.pdbx_strand_id
1 'polypeptide(L)'
;PVGKMVNDEIKQILTLEDKLGERVMGQDYALTQLVQGIKTSKAKLEDPNKPQGVFLLVGPSGVGKTETALTLANELYGGEQHLITINMSEYQEAHTVSSLKGAPPGYV
;
A
#
# COMPACT_ATOMS: atom_id res chain seq x y z
N PRO A 1 -4.77 0.60 28.53
CA PRO A 1 -5.51 0.19 27.29
C PRO A 1 -4.89 0.76 26.00
N VAL A 2 -4.66 2.08 25.94
CA VAL A 2 -4.07 2.76 24.76
C VAL A 2 -2.60 2.37 24.51
N GLY A 3 -1.78 2.31 25.56
CA GLY A 3 -0.38 1.91 25.42
C GLY A 3 -0.17 0.46 24.97
N LYS A 4 -1.17 -0.43 25.12
CA LYS A 4 -1.10 -1.79 24.54
C LYS A 4 -1.26 -1.73 23.02
N MET A 5 -2.27 -1.00 22.52
CA MET A 5 -2.50 -0.82 21.08
C MET A 5 -1.28 -0.19 20.37
N VAL A 6 -0.68 0.86 20.94
CA VAL A 6 0.51 1.50 20.36
C VAL A 6 1.70 0.54 20.30
N ASN A 7 1.91 -0.29 21.34
CA ASN A 7 2.96 -1.29 21.32
C ASN A 7 2.72 -2.37 20.26
N ASP A 8 1.46 -2.76 20.04
CA ASP A 8 1.10 -3.75 19.04
C ASP A 8 1.33 -3.22 17.61
N GLU A 9 1.00 -1.95 17.34
CA GLU A 9 1.32 -1.29 16.07
C GLU A 9 2.83 -1.23 15.80
N ILE A 10 3.64 -0.89 16.81
CA ILE A 10 5.11 -0.85 16.66
C ILE A 10 5.65 -2.24 16.33
N LYS A 11 5.20 -3.28 17.06
CA LYS A 11 5.62 -4.67 16.78
C LYS A 11 5.23 -5.13 15.38
N GLN A 12 4.03 -4.76 14.93
CA GLN A 12 3.55 -5.06 13.59
C GLN A 12 4.45 -4.45 12.51
N ILE A 13 4.88 -3.19 12.68
CA ILE A 13 5.80 -2.53 11.75
C ILE A 13 7.21 -3.14 11.80
N LEU A 14 7.70 -3.50 12.98
CA LEU A 14 9.04 -4.09 13.15
C LEU A 14 9.16 -5.47 12.50
N THR A 15 8.08 -6.24 12.46
CA THR A 15 8.01 -7.59 11.87
C THR A 15 7.48 -7.61 10.43
N LEU A 16 7.14 -6.44 9.87
CA LEU A 16 6.47 -6.32 8.57
C LEU A 16 7.30 -6.91 7.41
N GLU A 17 8.61 -6.71 7.42
CA GLU A 17 9.50 -7.20 6.36
C GLU A 17 9.51 -8.72 6.28
N ASP A 18 9.66 -9.38 7.44
CA ASP A 18 9.66 -10.84 7.53
C ASP A 18 8.33 -11.42 7.01
N LYS A 19 7.21 -10.85 7.45
CA LYS A 19 5.87 -11.28 7.02
C LYS A 19 5.60 -11.05 5.54
N LEU A 20 6.11 -9.95 4.98
CA LEU A 20 6.05 -9.73 3.54
C LEU A 20 6.91 -10.76 2.79
N GLY A 21 8.09 -11.10 3.32
CA GLY A 21 8.99 -12.10 2.74
C GLY A 21 8.41 -13.52 2.73
N GLU A 22 7.54 -13.87 3.68
CA GLU A 22 6.82 -15.15 3.70
C GLU A 22 5.89 -15.32 2.49
N ARG A 23 5.31 -14.23 1.96
CA ARG A 23 4.39 -14.26 0.81
C ARG A 23 5.03 -13.85 -0.51
N VAL A 24 5.96 -12.89 -0.47
CA VAL A 24 6.62 -12.31 -1.66
C VAL A 24 8.09 -12.71 -1.66
N MET A 25 8.37 -13.92 -2.15
CA MET A 25 9.71 -14.52 -2.10
C MET A 25 10.66 -13.94 -3.16
N GLY A 26 11.93 -13.77 -2.77
CA GLY A 26 13.01 -13.40 -3.69
C GLY A 26 13.02 -11.92 -4.10
N GLN A 27 12.28 -11.07 -3.38
CA GLN A 27 12.20 -9.62 -3.62
C GLN A 27 12.76 -8.81 -2.43
N ASP A 28 13.70 -9.37 -1.68
CA ASP A 28 14.19 -8.85 -0.39
C ASP A 28 14.51 -7.36 -0.45
N TYR A 29 15.33 -6.93 -1.41
CA TYR A 29 15.70 -5.52 -1.58
C TYR A 29 14.47 -4.60 -1.75
N ALA A 30 13.50 -4.99 -2.58
CA ALA A 30 12.31 -4.19 -2.82
C ALA A 30 11.43 -4.11 -1.56
N LEU A 31 11.29 -5.22 -0.84
CA LEU A 31 10.56 -5.27 0.43
C LEU A 31 11.23 -4.41 1.50
N THR A 32 12.56 -4.46 1.63
CA THR A 32 13.33 -3.61 2.56
C THR A 32 13.08 -2.12 2.28
N GLN A 33 13.14 -1.68 1.02
CA GLN A 33 12.90 -0.28 0.66
C GLN A 33 11.46 0.15 0.97
N LEU A 34 10.48 -0.71 0.67
CA LEU A 34 9.08 -0.45 0.96
C LEU A 34 8.82 -0.32 2.46
N VAL A 35 9.33 -1.27 3.26
CA VAL A 35 9.17 -1.27 4.72
C VAL A 35 9.87 -0.05 5.34
N GLN A 36 11.02 0.35 4.82
CA GLN A 36 11.73 1.55 5.28
C GLN A 36 10.90 2.82 5.05
N GLY A 37 10.23 2.95 3.90
CA GLY A 37 9.30 4.05 3.63
C GLY A 37 8.15 4.08 4.64
N ILE A 38 7.53 2.93 4.90
CA ILE A 38 6.41 2.81 5.86
C ILE A 38 6.87 3.17 7.28
N LYS A 39 8.04 2.69 7.71
CA LYS A 39 8.65 3.04 9.02
C LYS A 39 8.83 4.56 9.16
N THR A 40 9.34 5.21 8.12
CA THR A 40 9.58 6.66 8.09
C THR A 40 8.28 7.44 8.25
N SER A 41 7.24 7.07 7.50
CA SER A 41 5.93 7.71 7.58
C SER A 41 5.27 7.52 8.95
N LYS A 42 5.35 6.32 9.53
CA LYS A 42 4.78 6.02 10.85
C LYS A 42 5.49 6.75 11.98
N ALA A 43 6.77 7.07 11.83
CA ALA A 43 7.51 7.92 12.75
C ALA A 43 7.08 9.41 12.69
N LYS A 44 6.12 9.78 11.82
CA LYS A 44 5.62 11.15 11.61
C LYS A 44 6.74 12.14 11.28
N LEU A 45 7.77 11.67 10.59
CA LEU A 45 8.90 12.48 10.14
C LEU A 45 8.59 13.23 8.84
N GLU A 46 7.40 13.00 8.27
CA GLU A 46 6.95 13.57 6.99
C GLU A 46 5.80 14.56 7.16
N ASP A 47 5.57 15.37 6.12
CA ASP A 47 4.47 16.34 6.05
C ASP A 47 3.10 15.65 6.18
N PRO A 48 2.26 16.03 7.17
CA PRO A 48 0.96 15.39 7.39
C PRO A 48 -0.03 15.57 6.23
N ASN A 49 0.23 16.50 5.30
CA ASN A 49 -0.61 16.70 4.12
C ASN A 49 -0.23 15.78 2.94
N LYS A 50 0.86 15.01 3.06
CA LYS A 50 1.29 14.07 2.03
C LYS A 50 0.79 12.65 2.33
N PRO A 51 0.61 11.82 1.30
CA PRO A 51 0.36 10.40 1.50
C PRO A 51 1.47 9.76 2.34
N GLN A 52 1.12 8.74 3.13
CA GLN A 52 2.05 8.00 4.00
C GLN A 52 3.14 7.21 3.23
N GLY A 53 3.09 7.22 1.91
CA GLY A 53 4.03 6.52 1.05
C GLY A 53 3.47 6.42 -0.35
N VAL A 54 4.31 6.71 -1.34
CA VAL A 54 3.99 6.55 -2.76
C VAL A 54 5.04 5.62 -3.36
N PHE A 55 4.60 4.46 -3.80
CA PHE A 55 5.48 3.41 -4.31
C PHE A 55 5.09 3.02 -5.73
N LEU A 56 6.08 2.84 -6.59
CA LEU A 56 5.91 2.27 -7.92
C LEU A 56 6.64 0.92 -7.95
N LEU A 57 5.87 -0.17 -7.97
CA LEU A 57 6.42 -1.52 -8.08
C LEU A 57 6.56 -1.88 -9.56
N VAL A 58 7.79 -2.18 -10.00
CA VAL A 58 8.11 -2.46 -11.41
C VAL A 58 8.75 -3.84 -11.53
N GLY A 59 8.39 -4.57 -12.58
CA GLY A 59 8.99 -5.88 -12.89
C GLY A 59 8.09 -6.74 -13.78
N PRO A 60 8.59 -7.91 -14.25
CA PRO A 60 7.84 -8.85 -15.09
C PRO A 60 6.51 -9.31 -14.47
N SER A 61 5.65 -9.94 -15.28
CA SER A 61 4.44 -10.57 -14.74
C SER A 61 4.79 -11.67 -13.73
N GLY A 62 3.98 -11.81 -12.68
CA GLY A 62 4.13 -12.89 -11.68
C GLY A 62 5.18 -12.66 -10.58
N VAL A 63 5.94 -11.57 -10.58
CA VAL A 63 7.00 -11.32 -9.56
C VAL A 63 6.49 -10.83 -8.19
N GLY A 64 5.18 -10.77 -7.98
CA GLY A 64 4.59 -10.42 -6.69
C GLY A 64 4.18 -8.95 -6.49
N LYS A 65 4.19 -8.09 -7.52
CA LYS A 65 3.79 -6.67 -7.39
C LYS A 65 2.42 -6.46 -6.72
N THR A 66 1.39 -7.16 -7.21
CA THR A 66 0.04 -7.08 -6.66
C THR A 66 -0.05 -7.76 -5.29
N GLU A 67 0.66 -8.88 -5.13
CA GLU A 67 0.73 -9.65 -3.88
C GLU A 67 1.33 -8.81 -2.73
N THR A 68 2.33 -7.96 -3.02
CA THR A 68 2.89 -7.01 -2.05
C THR A 68 1.81 -6.07 -1.51
N ALA A 69 0.97 -5.49 -2.39
CA ALA A 69 -0.09 -4.58 -1.96
C ALA A 69 -1.17 -5.29 -1.12
N LEU A 70 -1.58 -6.49 -1.52
CA LEU A 70 -2.55 -7.32 -0.77
C LEU A 70 -1.99 -7.74 0.60
N THR A 71 -0.73 -8.15 0.64
CA THR A 71 -0.08 -8.54 1.90
C THR A 71 0.06 -7.34 2.84
N LEU A 72 0.39 -6.15 2.32
CA LEU A 72 0.38 -4.92 3.12
C LEU A 72 -1.00 -4.60 3.69
N ALA A 73 -2.07 -4.78 2.90
CA ALA A 73 -3.43 -4.57 3.37
C ALA A 73 -3.80 -5.52 4.53
N ASN A 74 -3.46 -6.80 4.39
CA ASN A 74 -3.61 -7.77 5.48
C ASN A 74 -2.78 -7.40 6.71
N GLU A 75 -1.49 -7.14 6.52
CA GLU A 75 -0.55 -6.99 7.64
C GLU A 75 -0.66 -5.65 8.35
N LEU A 76 -1.19 -4.59 7.74
CA LEU A 76 -1.29 -3.27 8.38
C LEU A 76 -2.72 -2.87 8.73
N TYR A 77 -3.72 -3.39 8.02
CA TYR A 77 -5.10 -2.95 8.14
C TYR A 77 -6.07 -4.09 8.46
N GLY A 78 -5.58 -5.33 8.61
CA GLY A 78 -6.39 -6.46 9.04
C GLY A 78 -7.30 -7.03 7.94
N GLY A 79 -6.95 -6.84 6.67
CA GLY A 79 -7.59 -7.55 5.58
C GLY A 79 -7.52 -6.86 4.22
N GLU A 80 -7.63 -7.65 3.16
CA GLU A 80 -7.72 -7.18 1.77
C GLU A 80 -8.95 -6.30 1.52
N GLN A 81 -10.01 -6.42 2.33
CA GLN A 81 -11.18 -5.54 2.25
C GLN A 81 -10.88 -4.07 2.55
N HIS A 82 -9.72 -3.76 3.13
CA HIS A 82 -9.25 -2.40 3.36
C HIS A 82 -8.40 -1.86 2.19
N LEU A 83 -8.20 -2.66 1.14
CA LEU A 83 -7.52 -2.25 -0.07
C LEU A 83 -8.52 -1.65 -1.07
N ILE A 84 -8.28 -0.41 -1.46
CA ILE A 84 -8.97 0.20 -2.60
C ILE A 84 -8.18 -0.13 -3.85
N THR A 85 -8.77 -0.93 -4.74
CA THR A 85 -8.16 -1.34 -6.01
C THR A 85 -8.74 -0.51 -7.15
N ILE A 86 -7.87 0.13 -7.92
CA ILE A 86 -8.24 0.82 -9.15
C ILE A 86 -7.64 0.03 -10.31
N ASN A 87 -8.48 -0.55 -11.15
CA ASN A 87 -8.04 -1.29 -12.33
C ASN A 87 -7.67 -0.31 -13.44
N MET A 88 -6.37 0.00 -13.57
CA MET A 88 -5.89 0.97 -14.56
C MET A 88 -6.18 0.59 -16.03
N SER A 89 -6.44 -0.68 -16.32
CA SER A 89 -6.85 -1.12 -17.67
C SER A 89 -8.22 -0.57 -18.08
N GLU A 90 -9.08 -0.20 -17.12
CA GLU A 90 -10.38 0.43 -17.37
C GLU A 90 -10.24 1.93 -17.73
N TYR A 91 -9.05 2.51 -17.51
CA TYR A 91 -8.75 3.93 -17.68
C TYR A 91 -7.84 4.21 -18.88
N GLN A 92 -7.85 3.34 -19.90
CA GLN A 92 -7.03 3.51 -21.11
C GLN A 92 -7.54 4.61 -22.03
N GLU A 93 -8.84 4.90 -22.01
CA GLU A 93 -9.47 5.89 -22.88
C GLU A 93 -9.62 7.23 -22.17
N ALA A 94 -9.41 8.34 -22.88
CA ALA A 94 -9.40 9.68 -22.27
C ALA A 94 -10.73 10.03 -21.56
N HIS A 95 -11.85 9.50 -22.04
CA HIS A 95 -13.17 9.75 -21.46
C HIS A 95 -13.48 8.85 -20.27
N THR A 96 -12.78 7.73 -20.05
CA THR A 96 -12.99 6.90 -18.85
C THR A 96 -12.30 7.50 -17.62
N VAL A 97 -11.45 8.52 -17.77
CA VAL A 97 -10.84 9.24 -16.63
C VAL A 97 -11.88 10.00 -15.79
N SER A 98 -13.02 10.41 -16.38
CA SER A 98 -14.06 11.14 -15.65
C SER A 98 -14.75 10.31 -14.58
N SER A 99 -14.81 8.98 -14.71
CA SER A 99 -15.38 8.12 -13.66
C SER A 99 -14.49 8.03 -12.42
N LEU A 100 -13.17 8.26 -12.53
CA LEU A 100 -12.26 8.33 -11.38
C LEU A 100 -12.39 9.66 -10.63
N LYS A 101 -12.53 10.77 -11.37
CA LYS A 101 -12.62 12.13 -10.79
C LYS A 101 -14.05 12.49 -10.33
N GLY A 102 -15.04 11.75 -10.82
CA GLY A 102 -16.45 12.12 -10.77
C GLY A 102 -16.84 13.02 -11.95
N ALA A 103 -18.05 12.81 -12.47
CA ALA A 103 -18.61 13.69 -13.49
C ALA A 103 -18.85 15.10 -12.91
N PRO A 104 -18.72 16.16 -13.72
CA PRO A 104 -19.12 17.51 -13.32
C PRO A 104 -20.60 17.52 -12.89
N PRO A 105 -21.00 18.38 -11.93
CA PRO A 105 -22.40 18.51 -11.53
C PRO A 105 -23.30 18.75 -12.75
N GLY A 106 -24.28 17.87 -12.98
CA GLY A 106 -25.25 17.97 -14.08
C GLY A 106 -25.03 17.04 -15.27
N TYR A 107 -24.00 16.18 -15.24
CA TYR A 107 -23.77 15.14 -16.26
C TYR A 107 -23.73 13.75 -15.60
N VAL A 108 -24.30 12.75 -16.29
CA VAL A 108 -24.17 11.31 -15.95
C VAL A 108 -23.05 10.72 -16.79
#